data_AF-A0A058ZHM6-F1
#
_entry.id   AF-A0A058ZHM6-F1
#
_cell.length_a   1.000
_cell.length_b   1.000
_cell.length_c   1.000
_cell.angle_alpha   90.00
_cell.angle_beta   90.00
_cell.angle_gamma   90.00
#
_symmetry.space_group_name_H-M   'P 1'
#
loop_
_entity.id
_entity.type
_entity.pdbx_description
1 polymer ?
#
loop_
_entity_poly.entity_id
_entity_poly.type
_entity_poly.pdbx_seq_one_letter_code
_entity_poly.pdbx_strand_id
1 'polypeptide(L)'
;MASAVAVVWMFFVFAALTGLACFIISAPWGKISPNNRGVGYAMAVATGMCLYLMWAICYLAQANPLIAPQRTGWIGPGISP
;
A
#
# COMPACT_ATOMS: atom_id res chain seq x y z
N MET A 1 -8.66 -10.69 14.19
CA MET A 1 -8.41 -9.45 14.97
C MET A 1 -7.10 -8.76 14.57
N ALA A 2 -5.96 -9.46 14.47
CA ALA A 2 -4.69 -8.83 14.09
C ALA A 2 -4.67 -8.21 12.67
N SER A 3 -5.32 -8.84 11.68
CA SER A 3 -5.28 -8.40 10.28
C SER A 3 -6.02 -7.07 10.02
N ALA A 4 -7.24 -6.92 10.55
CA ALA A 4 -8.00 -5.67 10.40
C ALA A 4 -7.32 -4.49 11.09
N VAL A 5 -6.75 -4.73 12.27
CA VAL A 5 -6.00 -3.71 13.03
C VAL A 5 -4.73 -3.32 12.27
N ALA A 6 -4.03 -4.27 11.63
CA ALA A 6 -2.88 -3.97 10.78
C ALA A 6 -3.23 -3.10 9.56
N VAL A 7 -4.37 -3.34 8.91
CA VAL A 7 -4.85 -2.52 7.79
C VAL A 7 -5.11 -1.07 8.21
N VAL A 8 -5.69 -0.88 9.41
CA VAL A 8 -5.96 0.45 9.97
C VAL A 8 -4.66 1.17 10.35
N TRP A 9 -3.71 0.50 10.99
CA TRP A 9 -2.42 1.10 11.30
C TRP A 9 -1.66 1.52 10.04
N MET A 10 -1.66 0.67 9.00
CA MET A 10 -1.01 1.00 7.73
C MET A 10 -1.70 2.15 7.01
N PHE A 11 -3.01 2.31 7.13
CA PHE A 11 -3.69 3.50 6.62
C PHE A 11 -3.11 4.79 7.19
N PHE A 12 -2.91 4.86 8.51
CA PHE A 12 -2.31 6.04 9.14
C PHE A 12 -0.86 6.27 8.71
N VAL A 13 -0.07 5.21 8.48
CA VAL A 13 1.29 5.34 7.97
C VAL A 13 1.29 5.93 6.55
N PHE A 14 0.49 5.38 5.63
CA PHE A 14 0.39 5.92 4.28
C PHE A 14 -0.17 7.34 4.27
N ALA A 15 -1.19 7.62 5.09
CA ALA A 15 -1.74 8.97 5.23
C ALA A 15 -0.71 9.97 5.77
N ALA A 16 0.12 9.58 6.73
CA ALA A 16 1.20 10.41 7.26
C ALA A 16 2.28 10.67 6.19
N LEU A 17 2.67 9.66 5.41
CA LEU A 17 3.65 9.81 4.33
C LEU A 17 3.11 10.71 3.20
N THR A 18 1.86 10.54 2.80
CA THR A 18 1.21 11.41 1.81
C THR A 18 1.03 12.83 2.35
N GLY A 19 0.66 12.98 3.62
CA GLY A 19 0.59 14.27 4.31
C GLY A 19 1.95 14.98 4.35
N LEU A 20 3.02 14.25 4.65
CA LEU A 20 4.39 14.75 4.60
C LEU A 20 4.78 15.19 3.19
N ALA A 21 4.43 14.42 2.16
CA ALA A 21 4.67 14.81 0.77
C ALA A 21 3.94 16.11 0.41
N CYS A 22 2.67 16.26 0.81
CA CYS A 22 1.92 17.51 0.63
C CYS A 22 2.54 18.69 1.40
N PHE A 23 3.05 18.44 2.61
CA PHE A 23 3.76 19.45 3.39
C PHE A 23 5.05 19.93 2.68
N ILE A 24 5.82 19.00 2.09
CA ILE A 24 7.03 19.35 1.34
C ILE A 24 6.70 20.16 0.08
N ILE A 25 5.57 19.87 -0.59
CA ILE A 25 5.10 20.61 -1.78
C ILE A 25 4.68 22.05 -1.43
N SER A 26 4.11 22.26 -0.23
CA SER A 26 3.72 23.59 0.27
C SER A 26 4.88 24.38 0.84
N ALA A 27 5.95 23.71 1.28
CA ALA A 27 7.06 24.34 1.95
C ALA A 27 7.83 25.32 1.04
N PRO A 28 8.39 26.42 1.60
CA PRO A 28 9.08 27.45 0.81
C PRO A 28 10.39 26.96 0.16
N TRP A 29 10.97 25.86 0.66
CA TRP A 29 12.10 25.16 0.02
C TRP A 29 11.68 24.16 -1.07
N GLY A 30 10.38 23.96 -1.27
CA GLY A 30 9.84 23.11 -2.32
C GLY A 30 10.09 23.72 -3.70
N LYS A 31 10.77 22.97 -4.58
CA LYS A 31 11.13 23.44 -5.95
C LYS A 31 9.94 23.50 -6.93
N ILE A 32 8.71 23.27 -6.47
CA ILE A 32 7.51 23.29 -7.32
C ILE A 32 7.07 24.73 -7.55
N SER A 33 6.98 25.10 -8.83
CA SER A 33 6.43 26.39 -9.24
C SER A 33 5.04 26.60 -8.63
N PRO A 34 4.72 27.80 -8.11
CA PRO A 34 3.42 28.10 -7.51
C PRO A 34 2.22 27.73 -8.39
N ASN A 35 2.36 27.86 -9.71
CA ASN A 35 1.31 27.54 -10.69
C ASN A 35 0.99 26.03 -10.75
N ASN A 36 1.96 25.17 -10.40
CA ASN A 36 1.85 23.72 -10.55
C ASN A 36 1.61 22.99 -9.20
N ARG A 37 1.41 23.73 -8.10
CA ARG A 37 1.19 23.14 -6.77
C ARG A 37 -0.05 22.25 -6.72
N GLY A 38 -1.13 22.67 -7.38
CA GLY A 38 -2.37 21.87 -7.48
C GLY A 38 -2.13 20.49 -8.09
N VAL A 39 -1.33 20.43 -9.16
CA VAL A 39 -0.94 19.16 -9.81
C VAL A 39 -0.09 18.32 -8.86
N GLY A 40 0.86 18.93 -8.16
CA GLY A 40 1.68 18.25 -7.15
C GLY A 40 0.85 17.59 -6.05
N TYR A 41 -0.12 18.30 -5.49
CA TYR A 41 -1.02 17.73 -4.47
C TYR A 41 -1.87 16.59 -5.03
N ALA A 42 -2.47 16.78 -6.21
CA ALA A 42 -3.30 15.76 -6.83
C ALA A 42 -2.50 14.48 -7.11
N MET A 43 -1.27 14.61 -7.63
CA MET A 43 -0.39 13.47 -7.87
C MET A 43 0.03 12.78 -6.57
N ALA A 44 0.40 13.53 -5.54
CA ALA A 44 0.81 12.97 -4.25
C ALA A 44 -0.35 12.21 -3.58
N VAL A 45 -1.54 12.81 -3.52
CA VAL A 45 -2.73 12.19 -2.92
C VAL A 45 -3.20 10.99 -3.72
N ALA A 46 -3.29 11.11 -5.04
CA ALA A 46 -3.70 10.00 -5.90
C ALA A 46 -2.72 8.82 -5.73
N THR A 47 -1.42 9.06 -5.85
CA THR A 47 -0.41 8.01 -5.72
C THR A 47 -0.44 7.35 -4.34
N GLY A 48 -0.50 8.15 -3.26
CA GLY A 48 -0.60 7.65 -1.89
C GLY A 48 -1.81 6.74 -1.67
N MET A 49 -2.96 7.14 -2.20
CA MET A 49 -4.19 6.34 -2.11
C MET A 49 -4.10 5.05 -2.94
N CYS A 50 -3.55 5.12 -4.16
CA CYS A 50 -3.39 3.96 -5.03
C CYS A 50 -2.51 2.89 -4.40
N LEU A 51 -1.37 3.31 -3.84
CA LEU A 51 -0.40 2.40 -3.21
C LEU A 51 -1.00 1.74 -1.96
N TYR A 52 -1.74 2.49 -1.14
CA TYR A 52 -2.44 1.93 0.00
C TYR A 52 -3.50 0.91 -0.42
N LEU A 53 -4.35 1.25 -1.40
CA LEU A 53 -5.42 0.35 -1.87
C LEU A 53 -4.85 -0.94 -2.45
N MET A 54 -3.83 -0.86 -3.30
CA MET A 54 -3.20 -2.06 -3.88
C MET A 54 -2.60 -2.96 -2.80
N TRP A 55 -1.88 -2.38 -1.84
CA TRP A 55 -1.33 -3.12 -0.71
C TRP A 55 -2.43 -3.76 0.15
N ALA A 56 -3.47 -3.02 0.50
CA ALA A 56 -4.55 -3.47 1.37
C ALA A 56 -5.34 -4.62 0.75
N ILE A 57 -5.65 -4.52 -0.56
CA ILE A 57 -6.37 -5.57 -1.29
C ILE A 57 -5.56 -6.87 -1.32
N CYS A 58 -4.27 -6.80 -1.67
CA CYS A 58 -3.39 -7.97 -1.69
C CYS A 58 -3.26 -8.64 -0.31
N TYR A 59 -3.16 -7.84 0.75
CA TYR A 59 -3.08 -8.34 2.11
C TYR A 59 -4.38 -9.03 2.55
N LEU A 60 -5.53 -8.42 2.28
CA LEU A 60 -6.85 -8.97 2.60
C LEU A 60 -7.14 -10.26 1.82
N ALA A 61 -6.70 -10.35 0.56
CA ALA A 61 -6.86 -11.55 -0.27
C ALA A 61 -6.15 -12.78 0.32
N GLN A 62 -5.11 -12.59 1.12
CA GLN A 62 -4.35 -13.67 1.76
C GLN A 62 -4.69 -13.87 3.24
N ALA A 63 -5.48 -12.98 3.85
CA ALA A 63 -5.71 -13.01 5.31
C ALA A 63 -6.53 -14.22 5.77
N ASN A 64 -7.44 -14.72 4.93
CA ASN A 64 -8.21 -15.94 5.18
C ASN A 64 -8.35 -16.71 3.85
N PRO A 65 -7.30 -17.43 3.41
CA PRO A 65 -7.32 -18.09 2.12
C PRO A 65 -8.26 -19.31 2.15
N LEU A 66 -9.13 -19.42 1.15
CA LEU A 66 -9.98 -20.59 0.96
C LEU A 66 -9.26 -21.72 0.18
N ILE A 67 -8.26 -21.34 -0.61
CA ILE A 67 -7.53 -22.25 -1.50
C ILE A 67 -6.09 -22.31 -1.00
N ALA A 68 -5.65 -23.52 -0.67
CA ALA A 68 -4.26 -23.78 -0.35
C ALA A 68 -3.44 -24.01 -1.64
N PRO A 69 -2.16 -23.63 -1.66
CA PRO A 69 -1.30 -23.90 -2.81
C PRO A 69 -1.11 -25.42 -2.98
N GLN A 70 -1.54 -25.95 -4.13
CA GLN A 70 -1.23 -27.32 -4.52
C GLN A 70 -0.01 -27.33 -5.44
N ARG A 71 0.99 -28.13 -5.11
CA ARG A 71 2.21 -28.28 -5.90
C ARG A 71 2.17 -29.60 -6.64
N THR A 72 2.11 -29.59 -7.96
CA THR A 72 2.29 -30.79 -8.79
C THR A 72 3.78 -30.97 -9.09
N GLY A 73 4.39 -32.07 -8.63
CA GLY A 73 5.80 -32.39 -8.89
C GLY A 73 6.76 -32.28 -7.69
N TRP A 74 6.25 -32.29 -6.44
CA TRP A 74 7.12 -32.30 -5.26
C TRP A 74 7.53 -33.73 -4.87
N ILE A 75 8.75 -34.12 -5.25
CA ILE A 75 9.38 -35.40 -4.89
C ILE A 75 10.07 -35.24 -3.52
N GLY A 76 9.26 -35.12 -2.45
CA GLY A 76 9.63 -35.32 -1.04
C GLY A 76 10.13 -34.11 -0.20
N PRO A 77 10.13 -34.24 1.16
CA PRO A 77 9.96 -35.48 1.91
C PRO A 77 8.52 -35.72 2.40
N GLY A 78 7.89 -36.71 1.79
CA GLY A 78 6.56 -37.21 2.13
C GLY A 78 5.61 -37.38 0.95
N ILE A 79 6.12 -37.87 -0.20
CA ILE A 79 5.40 -38.54 -1.30
C ILE A 79 3.87 -38.41 -1.32
N SER A 80 3.34 -37.73 -2.34
CA SER A 80 1.98 -37.97 -2.84
C SER A 80 2.04 -38.37 -4.33
N PRO A 81 1.21 -39.32 -4.77
CA PRO A 81 1.38 -40.22 -5.93
C PRO A 81 1.43 -39.56 -7.32
#